data_AF-A0A424JPE1-F1
#
_entry.id   AF-A0A424JPE1-F1
#
_cell.length_a   1.000
_cell.length_b   1.000
_cell.length_c   1.000
_cell.angle_alpha   90.00
_cell.angle_beta   90.00
_cell.angle_gamma   90.00
#
_symmetry.space_group_name_H-M   'P 1'
#
loop_
_entity.id
_entity.type
_entity.pdbx_description
1 polymer ?
#
loop_
_entity_poly.entity_id
_entity_poly.type
_entity_poly.pdbx_seq_one_letter_code
_entity_poly.pdbx_strand_id
1 'polypeptide(L)' 'MIEQVRSGGIGGVFIENLADSRIIQQIAGETGLSAGGTLFTGALSDLDGPAPTSAAMIAHNAEQLLQSLRAAEEKGAC' A
#
# COMPACT_ATOMS: atom_id res chain seq x y z
N MET A 1 -3.39 15.35 -5.39
CA MET A 1 -2.87 14.07 -4.91
C MET A 1 -1.39 14.16 -4.55
N ILE A 2 -0.48 14.46 -5.47
CA ILE A 2 0.96 14.63 -5.16
C ILE A 2 1.20 15.73 -4.11
N GLU A 3 0.52 16.88 -4.24
CA GLU A 3 0.58 17.96 -3.25
C GLU A 3 0.15 17.51 -1.84
N GLN A 4 -0.91 16.69 -1.72
CA GLN A 4 -1.40 16.16 -0.44
C GLN A 4 -0.43 15.13 0.16
N VAL A 5 0.22 14.34 -0.70
CA VAL A 5 1.30 13.44 -0.30
C VAL A 5 2.49 14.24 0.25
N ARG A 6 2.83 15.36 -0.37
CA ARG A 6 3.94 16.22 0.08
C ARG A 6 3.62 17.02 1.33
N SER A 7 2.34 17.36 1.55
CA SER A 7 1.91 18.20 2.67
C SER A 7 1.56 17.43 3.95
N GLY A 8 1.67 16.10 3.97
CA GLY A 8 1.22 15.27 5.09
C GLY A 8 2.15 14.10 5.40
N GLY A 9 2.11 13.62 6.65
CA GLY A 9 2.83 12.46 7.17
C GLY A 9 2.34 11.12 6.62
N ILE A 10 2.35 10.98 5.30
CA ILE A 10 1.84 9.79 4.61
C ILE A 10 2.92 8.71 4.64
N GLY A 11 2.58 7.55 5.21
CA GLY A 11 3.52 6.45 5.39
C GLY A 11 3.72 5.52 4.21
N GLY A 12 2.81 5.52 3.23
CA GLY A 12 2.92 4.68 2.05
C GLY A 12 1.75 4.87 1.09
N VAL A 13 1.93 4.36 -0.13
CA VAL A 13 0.89 4.33 -1.18
C VAL A 13 0.76 2.90 -1.68
N PHE A 14 -0.46 2.40 -1.79
CA PHE A 14 -0.74 1.00 -2.10
C PHE A 14 -1.39 0.84 -3.48
N ILE A 15 -1.09 -0.29 -4.14
CA ILE A 15 -1.78 -0.71 -5.37
C ILE A 15 -2.98 -1.57 -4.96
N GLU A 16 -4.19 -1.22 -5.41
CA GLU A 16 -5.29 -2.17 -5.33
C GLU A 16 -5.14 -3.22 -6.44
N ASN A 17 -5.43 -4.49 -6.14
CA ASN A 17 -5.26 -5.60 -7.08
C ASN A 17 -5.98 -5.40 -8.45
N LEU A 18 -6.96 -4.51 -8.52
CA LEU A 18 -7.70 -4.18 -9.75
C LEU A 18 -7.23 -2.90 -10.45
N ALA A 19 -6.28 -2.17 -9.86
CA ALA A 19 -5.83 -0.86 -10.33
C ALA A 19 -4.54 -0.94 -11.16
N ASP A 20 -4.35 0.05 -12.03
CA ASP A 20 -3.15 0.17 -12.86
C ASP A 20 -1.93 0.56 -12.01
N SER A 21 -0.97 -0.36 -11.92
CA SER A 21 0.25 -0.20 -11.11
C SER A 21 1.12 0.98 -11.52
N ARG A 22 0.99 1.47 -12.76
CA ARG A 22 1.81 2.58 -13.29
C ARG A 22 1.58 3.90 -12.54
N ILE A 23 0.34 4.15 -12.11
CA ILE A 23 0.00 5.39 -11.38
C ILE A 23 0.69 5.42 -10.01
N ILE A 24 0.71 4.30 -9.30
CA ILE A 24 1.36 4.22 -7.98
C ILE A 24 2.89 4.32 -8.10
N GLN A 25 3.48 3.72 -9.14
CA GLN A 25 4.92 3.87 -9.40
C GLN A 25 5.29 5.31 -9.69
N GLN A 26 4.46 6.03 -10.45
CA GLN A 26 4.68 7.46 -10.72
C GLN A 26 4.62 8.28 -9.42
N ILE A 27 3.61 8.04 -8.58
CA ILE A 27 3.48 8.76 -7.30
C ILE A 27 4.66 8.45 -6.39
N ALA A 28 5.06 7.18 -6.25
CA ALA A 28 6.22 6.78 -5.45
C ALA A 28 7.51 7.47 -5.95
N GLY A 29 7.74 7.49 -7.27
CA GLY A 29 8.89 8.17 -7.88
C GLY A 29 8.90 9.68 -7.65
N GLU A 30 7.75 10.34 -7.72
CA GLU A 30 7.65 11.81 -7.58
C GLU A 30 7.61 12.31 -6.12
N THR A 31 7.35 11.41 -5.16
CA THR A 31 7.15 11.75 -3.75
C THR A 31 8.17 11.14 -2.81
N GLY A 32 8.93 10.14 -3.27
CA GLY A 32 9.86 9.38 -2.42
C GLY A 32 9.17 8.43 -1.44
N LEU A 33 7.84 8.29 -1.53
CA LEU A 33 7.10 7.32 -0.73
C LEU A 33 7.41 5.89 -1.16
N SER A 34 7.44 5.00 -0.18
CA SER A 34 7.51 3.57 -0.44
C SER A 34 6.17 3.10 -1.02
N ALA A 35 6.22 2.38 -2.14
CA ALA A 35 5.06 1.64 -2.63
C ALA A 35 4.80 0.46 -1.67
N GLY A 36 3.71 0.53 -0.92
CA GLY A 36 3.26 -0.54 -0.04
C GLY A 36 2.54 -1.59 -0.88
N GLY A 37 3.25 -2.62 -1.32
CA GLY A 37 2.74 -3.84 -1.96
C GLY A 37 1.40 -3.76 -2.73
N THR A 38 0.60 -4.82 -2.61
CA THR A 38 -0.74 -4.89 -3.19
C THR A 38 -1.76 -5.15 -2.08
N LEU A 39 -2.82 -4.33 -2.06
CA LEU A 39 -4.00 -4.56 -1.24
C LEU A 39 -5.09 -5.21 -2.09
N PHE A 40 -5.80 -6.14 -1.46
CA PHE A 40 -6.93 -6.83 -2.05
C PHE A 40 -8.23 -6.18 -1.56
N THR A 41 -8.96 -5.49 -2.44
CA THR A 41 -10.15 -4.69 -2.09
C THR A 41 -11.45 -5.22 -2.68
N GLY A 42 -11.41 -5.82 -3.87
CA GLY A 42 -12.59 -6.34 -4.57
C GLY A 42 -12.49 -7.78 -5.07
N ALA A 43 -11.36 -8.45 -4.86
CA ALA A 43 -11.13 -9.84 -5.27
C ALA A 43 -10.15 -10.52 -4.33
N LEU A 44 -10.35 -11.82 -4.12
CA LEU A 44 -9.37 -12.69 -3.46
C LEU A 44 -8.22 -12.98 -4.41
N SER A 45 -7.09 -13.43 -3.86
CA SER A 45 -6.05 -14.04 -4.69
C SER A 45 -6.46 -15.43 -5.16
N ASP A 46 -5.67 -16.01 -6.06
CA ASP A 46 -5.69 -17.45 -6.30
C ASP A 46 -5.44 -18.24 -5.01
N LEU A 47 -5.77 -19.53 -5.02
CA LEU A 47 -5.65 -20.42 -3.86
C LEU A 47 -4.23 -20.47 -3.28
N ASP A 48 -3.22 -20.35 -4.14
CA ASP A 48 -1.80 -20.33 -3.76
C ASP A 48 -1.26 -18.92 -3.47
N GLY A 49 -2.12 -17.90 -3.56
CA GLY A 49 -1.77 -16.51 -3.33
C GLY A 49 -1.85 -16.10 -1.85
N PRO A 50 -1.53 -14.84 -1.55
CA PRO A 50 -1.45 -14.35 -0.17
C PRO A 50 -2.82 -14.09 0.50
N ALA A 51 -3.91 -14.06 -0.28
CA ALA A 51 -5.25 -13.69 0.17
C ALA A 51 -6.36 -14.61 -0.39
N PRO A 52 -6.28 -15.95 -0.23
CA PRO A 52 -7.21 -16.89 -0.87
C PRO A 52 -8.58 -16.94 -0.20
N THR A 53 -8.72 -16.33 0.98
CA THR A 53 -9.98 -16.23 1.74
C THR A 53 -10.18 -14.80 2.22
N SER A 54 -11.41 -14.41 2.55
CA SER A 54 -11.70 -13.08 3.08
C SER A 54 -10.92 -12.76 4.37
N ALA A 55 -10.76 -13.74 5.25
CA ALA A 55 -9.97 -13.56 6.47
C ALA A 55 -8.48 -13.35 6.16
N ALA A 56 -7.91 -14.15 5.25
CA ALA A 56 -6.52 -13.99 4.82
C ALA A 56 -6.30 -12.64 4.10
N MET A 57 -7.28 -12.21 3.30
CA MET A 57 -7.29 -10.90 2.63
C MET A 57 -7.19 -9.75 3.63
N ILE A 58 -8.02 -9.74 4.66
CA ILE A 58 -8.00 -8.70 5.71
C ILE A 58 -6.67 -8.75 6.46
N ALA A 59 -6.18 -9.93 6.82
CA ALA A 59 -4.91 -10.10 7.54
C ALA A 59 -3.71 -9.58 6.72
N HIS A 60 -3.61 -9.97 5.45
CA HIS A 60 -2.58 -9.50 4.52
C HIS A 60 -2.61 -7.98 4.37
N ASN A 61 -3.79 -7.40 4.13
CA ASN A 61 -3.94 -5.95 3.99
C ASN A 61 -3.52 -5.21 5.27
N ALA A 62 -3.91 -5.71 6.44
CA ALA A 62 -3.54 -5.10 7.73
C ALA A 62 -2.02 -5.14 7.97
N GLU A 63 -1.36 -6.24 7.60
CA GLU A 63 0.10 -6.36 7.72
C GLU A 63 0.82 -5.35 6.81
N GLN A 64 0.40 -5.21 5.55
CA GLN A 64 0.96 -4.26 4.60
C GLN A 64 0.82 -2.80 5.08
N LEU A 65 -0.34 -2.46 5.66
CA LEU A 65 -0.58 -1.15 6.25
C LEU A 65 0.32 -0.91 7.47
N LEU A 66 0.41 -1.87 8.39
CA LEU A 66 1.23 -1.75 9.60
C LEU A 66 2.72 -1.61 9.27
N GLN A 67 3.22 -2.38 8.30
CA GLN A 67 4.60 -2.27 7.83
C GLN A 67 4.90 -0.87 7.28
N SER A 68 3.96 -0.30 6.50
CA SER A 68 4.14 1.03 5.93
C SER A 68 4.11 2.13 7.00
N LEU A 69 3.25 2.01 8.01
CA LEU A 69 3.23 2.95 9.14
C LEU A 69 4.53 2.91 9.95
N ARG A 70 5.07 1.71 10.22
CA ARG A 70 6.37 1.57 10.90
C ARG A 70 7.50 2.19 10.09
N ALA A 71 7.55 1.94 8.78
CA ALA A 71 8.54 2.53 7.90
C ALA A 71 8.43 4.07 7.82
N ALA A 72 7.24 4.62 8.01
CA ALA A 72 7.00 6.06 8.07
C ALA A 72 7.52 6.68 9.38
N GLU A 73 7.24 6.02 10.50
CA GLU A 73 7.72 6.40 11.83
C GLU A 73 9.26 6.41 11.87
N GLU A 74 9.91 5.39 11.32
CA GLU A 74 11.38 5.32 11.19
C GLU A 74 11.97 6.47 10.36
N LYS A 75 11.20 6.99 9.39
CA LYS A 75 11.59 8.13 8.55
C LYS A 75 11.23 9.49 9.17
N GLY A 76 10.66 9.53 10.37
CA GLY A 76 10.25 10.75 11.06
C GLY A 76 9.07 11.47 10.39
N ALA A 77 8.25 10.73 9.63
CA ALA A 77 7.09 11.28 8.92
C ALA A 77 5.82 11.37 9.79
N CYS A 78 5.86 10.91 11.04
CA CYS A 78 4.76 10.97 12.01
C CYS A 78 5.26 11.54 13.34
#